data_AF-A0A2S9GPA8-F1
#
_entry.id   AF-A0A2S9GPA8-F1
#
_cell.length_a   1.000
_cell.length_b   1.000
_cell.length_c   1.000
_cell.angle_alpha   90.00
_cell.angle_beta   90.00
_cell.angle_gamma   90.00
#
_symmetry.space_group_name_H-M   'P 1'
#
loop_
_entity.id
_entity.type
_entity.pdbx_description
1 polymer ?
#
loop_
_entity_poly.entity_id
_entity_poly.type
_entity_poly.pdbx_seq_one_letter_code
_entity_poly.pdbx_strand_id
1 'polypeptide(L)' 'LGDGKTYLLKVGTEGQPWSYVQRFSTEAAVKRIYELPVEGFEPVGTRLDPAPDAPQTLNPSDISQVSVYILDKQQG' A
#
# COMPACT_ATOMS: atom_id res chain seq x y z
N LEU A 1 9.18 14.85 -9.64
CA LEU A 1 8.64 15.72 -8.57
C LEU A 1 7.32 15.12 -8.14
N GLY A 2 6.89 15.28 -6.89
CA GLY A 2 5.55 14.86 -6.46
C GLY A 2 4.46 15.60 -7.22
N ASP A 3 3.29 14.99 -7.30
CA ASP A 3 2.16 15.43 -8.12
C ASP A 3 0.94 15.84 -7.28
N GLY A 4 1.07 15.84 -5.95
CA GLY A 4 0.00 16.21 -5.04
C GLY A 4 -1.01 15.10 -4.80
N LYS A 5 -0.81 13.90 -5.33
CA LYS A 5 -1.78 12.79 -5.25
C LYS A 5 -1.54 11.87 -4.06
N THR A 6 -2.59 11.15 -3.70
CA THR A 6 -2.58 10.03 -2.78
C THR A 6 -2.32 8.74 -3.54
N TYR A 7 -1.36 7.99 -3.03
CA TYR A 7 -0.98 6.67 -3.51
C TYR A 7 -1.34 5.62 -2.48
N LEU A 8 -1.57 4.41 -2.95
CA LEU A 8 -1.69 3.20 -2.14
C LEU A 8 -0.60 2.23 -2.57
N LEU A 9 0.31 1.93 -1.66
CA LEU A 9 1.30 0.87 -1.82
C LEU A 9 0.67 -0.42 -1.31
N LYS A 10 0.62 -1.45 -2.14
CA LYS A 10 0.16 -2.79 -1.79
C LYS A 10 1.34 -3.75 -1.87
N VAL A 11 1.50 -4.57 -0.85
CA VAL A 11 2.47 -5.68 -0.83
C VAL A 11 1.75 -6.99 -0.57
N GLY A 12 2.21 -8.05 -1.21
CA GLY A 12 1.60 -9.36 -1.15
C GLY A 12 2.63 -10.47 -0.97
N THR A 13 2.14 -11.59 -0.46
CA THR A 13 2.87 -12.86 -0.33
C THR A 13 2.21 -13.88 -1.25
N GLU A 14 3.03 -14.66 -1.96
CA GLU A 14 2.55 -15.63 -2.92
C GLU A 14 1.61 -16.66 -2.27
N GLY A 15 0.48 -16.95 -2.91
CA GLY A 15 -0.51 -17.91 -2.42
C GLY A 15 -1.41 -17.40 -1.29
N GLN A 16 -1.20 -16.20 -0.74
CA GLN A 16 -2.06 -15.65 0.30
C GLN A 16 -3.30 -14.96 -0.29
N PRO A 17 -4.50 -15.13 0.30
CA PRO A 17 -5.74 -14.49 -0.15
C PRO A 17 -5.86 -13.03 0.32
N TRP A 18 -4.89 -12.54 1.10
CA TRP A 18 -4.82 -11.18 1.63
C TRP A 18 -3.54 -10.49 1.13
N SER A 19 -3.46 -9.19 1.38
CA SER A 19 -2.28 -8.35 1.12
C SER A 19 -2.19 -7.30 2.21
N TYR A 20 -1.12 -6.51 2.22
CA TYR A 20 -0.99 -5.37 3.11
C TYR A 20 -0.94 -4.08 2.32
N VAL A 21 -1.52 -3.01 2.85
CA VAL A 21 -1.54 -1.70 2.21
C VAL A 21 -1.10 -0.58 3.13
N GLN A 22 -0.46 0.43 2.54
CA GLN A 22 -0.20 1.71 3.19
C GLN A 22 -0.50 2.84 2.22
N ARG A 23 -1.10 3.93 2.74
CA ARG A 23 -1.43 5.12 1.95
C ARG A 23 -0.43 6.23 2.25
N PHE A 24 -0.04 6.98 1.23
CA PHE A 24 0.78 8.17 1.40
C PHE A 24 0.44 9.21 0.34
N SER A 25 0.60 10.49 0.69
CA SER A 25 0.35 11.60 -0.23
C SER A 25 1.66 12.27 -0.61
N THR A 26 1.81 12.61 -1.89
CA THR A 26 2.96 13.35 -2.37
C THR A 26 2.73 14.85 -2.28
N GLU A 27 3.80 15.61 -2.04
CA GLU A 27 3.80 17.06 -2.12
C GLU A 27 4.08 17.51 -3.56
N ALA A 28 3.21 18.38 -4.09
CA ALA A 28 3.29 18.83 -5.48
C ALA A 28 4.58 19.61 -5.76
N ALA A 29 5.22 19.32 -6.89
CA ALA A 29 6.46 19.95 -7.34
C ALA A 29 7.69 19.76 -6.42
N VAL A 30 7.65 18.85 -5.43
CA VAL A 30 8.77 18.59 -4.51
C VAL A 30 9.40 17.21 -4.78
N LYS A 31 10.74 17.13 -4.81
CA LYS A 31 11.47 15.84 -4.82
C LYS A 31 11.75 15.43 -3.39
N ARG A 32 11.18 14.32 -2.94
CA ARG A 32 11.30 13.82 -1.57
C ARG A 32 11.29 12.30 -1.53
N ILE A 33 11.94 11.74 -0.53
CA ILE A 33 11.81 10.32 -0.16
C ILE A 33 10.69 10.23 0.87
N TYR A 34 9.71 9.36 0.63
CA TYR A 34 8.62 9.07 1.57
C TYR A 34 8.94 7.77 2.28
N GLU A 35 9.14 7.84 3.59
CA GLU A 35 9.36 6.66 4.42
C GLU A 35 8.01 6.00 4.72
N LEU A 36 7.91 4.70 4.49
CA LEU A 36 6.71 3.90 4.70
C LEU A 36 7.03 2.79 5.70
N PRO A 37 6.87 3.04 7.01
CA PRO A 37 7.23 2.08 8.05
C PRO A 37 6.39 0.80 7.93
N VAL A 38 6.99 -0.35 8.23
CA VAL A 38 6.34 -1.67 8.10
C VAL A 38 5.11 -1.78 9.01
N GLU A 39 5.16 -1.16 10.19
CA GLU A 39 4.09 -1.10 11.17
C GLU A 39 2.86 -0.31 10.71
N GLY A 40 2.99 0.54 9.69
CA GLY A 40 1.87 1.30 9.14
C GLY A 40 1.07 0.55 8.08
N PHE A 41 1.41 -0.71 7.79
CA PHE A 41 0.73 -1.53 6.81
C PHE A 41 -0.49 -2.23 7.41
N GLU A 42 -1.64 -2.08 6.75
CA GLU A 42 -2.91 -2.67 7.16
C GLU A 42 -3.25 -3.89 6.31
N PRO A 43 -3.71 -5.01 6.90
CA PRO A 43 -4.12 -6.18 6.15
C PRO A 43 -5.46 -5.95 5.44
N VAL A 44 -5.50 -6.33 4.15
CA VAL A 44 -6.69 -6.23 3.31
C VAL A 44 -6.91 -7.48 2.47
N GLY A 45 -8.17 -7.74 2.14
CA GLY A 45 -8.60 -8.78 1.22
C GLY A 45 -8.32 -8.42 -0.24
N THR A 46 -8.75 -9.30 -1.13
CA THR A 46 -8.55 -9.14 -2.58
C THR A 46 -9.19 -7.86 -3.15
N ARG A 47 -10.23 -7.32 -2.51
CA ARG A 47 -10.93 -6.11 -2.94
C ARG A 47 -10.53 -4.87 -2.14
N LEU A 48 -9.42 -4.92 -1.40
CA LEU A 48 -8.94 -3.86 -0.52
C LEU A 48 -9.87 -3.57 0.67
N ASP A 49 -10.77 -4.50 0.98
CA ASP A 49 -11.58 -4.54 2.20
C ASP A 49 -10.72 -4.99 3.40
N PRO A 50 -11.01 -4.53 4.63
CA PRO A 50 -10.27 -4.98 5.81
C PRO A 50 -10.28 -6.51 5.95
N ALA A 51 -9.11 -7.11 6.20
CA ALA A 51 -8.98 -8.55 6.43
C ALA A 51 -8.67 -8.85 7.91
N PRO A 52 -9.68 -8.96 8.78
CA PRO A 52 -9.46 -9.19 10.22
C PRO A 52 -8.83 -10.56 10.52
N ASP A 53 -9.03 -11.54 9.63
CA ASP A 53 -8.49 -12.90 9.78
C ASP A 53 -7.04 -13.04 9.28
N ALA A 54 -6.48 -12.01 8.65
CA ALA A 54 -5.08 -12.00 8.24
C ALA A 54 -4.16 -11.64 9.42
N PRO A 55 -2.88 -12.05 9.40
CA PRO A 55 -1.91 -11.57 10.37
C PRO A 55 -1.88 -10.04 10.38
N GLN A 56 -1.90 -9.44 11.58
CA GLN A 56 -1.98 -7.97 11.72
C GLN A 56 -0.61 -7.29 11.51
N THR A 57 0.46 -8.07 11.46
CA THR A 57 1.84 -7.59 11.30
C THR A 57 2.42 -8.09 10.00
N LEU A 58 2.82 -7.17 9.13
CA LEU A 58 3.57 -7.48 7.92
C LEU A 58 4.98 -7.99 8.27
N ASN A 59 5.34 -9.16 7.76
CA ASN A 59 6.72 -9.66 7.76
C ASN A 59 7.39 -9.31 6.41
N PRO A 60 8.38 -8.41 6.38
CA PRO A 60 9.02 -8.00 5.13
C PRO A 60 9.71 -9.13 4.36
N SER A 61 10.15 -10.18 5.05
CA SER A 61 10.82 -11.32 4.43
C SER A 61 9.89 -12.17 3.56
N ASP A 62 8.57 -12.06 3.75
CA ASP A 62 7.58 -12.86 3.02
C ASP A 62 7.01 -12.11 1.80
N ILE A 63 7.44 -10.87 1.55
CA ILE A 63 6.96 -10.05 0.44
C ILE A 63 7.52 -10.61 -0.87
N SER A 64 6.63 -11.06 -1.76
CA SER A 64 6.98 -11.48 -3.12
C SER A 64 6.37 -10.59 -4.19
N GLN A 65 5.46 -9.68 -3.83
CA GLN A 65 4.75 -8.81 -4.76
C GLN A 65 4.66 -7.38 -4.20
N VAL A 66 4.89 -6.39 -5.06
CA VAL A 66 4.74 -4.96 -4.75
C VAL A 66 3.95 -4.30 -5.87
N SER A 67 2.95 -3.50 -5.52
CA SER A 67 2.09 -2.78 -6.47
C SER A 67 1.80 -1.37 -5.96
N VAL A 68 1.78 -0.39 -6.86
CA VAL A 68 1.50 1.01 -6.52
C VAL A 68 0.27 1.46 -7.28
N TYR A 69 -0.70 2.02 -6.56
CA TYR A 69 -1.94 2.55 -7.11
C TYR A 69 -2.02 4.06 -6.84
N ILE A 70 -2.65 4.80 -7.74
CA ILE A 70 -3.03 6.20 -7.53
C ILE A 70 -4.51 6.21 -7.15
N LEU A 71 -4.84 6.80 -6.00
CA LEU A 71 -6.22 6.89 -5.52
C LEU A 71 -6.93 8.15 -6.04
N ASP A 72 -6.17 9.20 -6.32
CA ASP A 72 -6.69 10.45 -6.86
C ASP A 72 -6.94 10.36 -8.37
N LYS A 73 -8.23 10.40 -8.73
CA LYS A 73 -8.83 10.28 -10.07
C LYS A 73 -8.97 8.84 -10.60
N GLN A 74 -10.08 8.21 -10.28
CA GLN A 74 -10.84 7.51 -11.32
C GLN A 74 -11.87 8.50 -11.88
N GLN A 75 -11.53 9.19 -12.97
CA GLN A 75 -12.57 9.75 -13.84
C GLN A 75 -12.89 8.61 -14.83
N GLY A 76 -14.07 8.02 -14.67
CA GLY A 76 -14.66 7.11 -15.67
C GLY A 76 -15.29 7.87 -16.81
#